data_AF-A0AAD6JZA4-F1
#
_entry.id   AF-A0AAD6JZA4-F1
#
_cell.length_a   1.000
_cell.length_b   1.000
_cell.length_c   1.000
_cell.angle_alpha   90.00
_cell.angle_beta   90.00
_cell.angle_gamma   90.00
#
_symmetry.space_group_name_H-M   'P 1'
#
loop_
_entity.id
_entity.type
_entity.pdbx_description
1 polymer ?
#
loop_
_entity_poly.entity_id
_entity_poly.type
_entity_poly.pdbx_seq_one_letter_code
_entity_poly.pdbx_strand_id
1 'polypeptide(L)'
;MQVSLTMNITADLQSLFTWNTKQLFIFVAAEYETPQNSLNQVSLWDAIIPAKEHAKFWFQTANKYRFVDQGSNLRGKEFNLTLHWHVMPKTGKMLADKLVMSGFRLPEEYR
;
A
#
# COMPACT_ATOMS: atom_id res chain seq x y z
N MET A 1 10.13 15.80 12.46
CA MET A 1 8.88 15.40 13.14
C MET A 1 8.36 14.13 12.49
N GLN A 2 7.91 13.16 13.29
CA GLN A 2 7.58 11.80 12.86
C GLN A 2 6.08 11.59 12.97
N VAL A 3 5.42 11.14 11.90
CA VAL A 3 4.04 10.63 11.97
C VAL A 3 4.10 9.12 11.84
N SER A 4 3.77 8.41 12.90
CA SER A 4 3.54 6.97 12.86
C SER A 4 2.05 6.72 12.57
N LEU A 5 1.75 6.32 11.34
CA LEU A 5 0.43 5.77 11.00
C LEU A 5 0.44 4.29 11.36
N THR A 6 -0.46 3.86 12.25
CA THR A 6 -0.70 2.44 12.53
C THR A 6 -1.78 1.96 11.58
N MET A 7 -1.42 1.06 10.67
CA MET A 7 -2.36 0.48 9.70
C MET A 7 -2.70 -0.95 10.13
N ASN A 8 -4.00 -1.23 10.26
CA ASN A 8 -4.53 -2.58 10.49
C ASN A 8 -5.12 -3.10 9.18
N ILE A 9 -4.39 -3.97 8.49
CA ILE A 9 -4.83 -4.54 7.21
C ILE A 9 -4.98 -6.04 7.37
N THR A 10 -6.19 -6.52 7.08
CA THR A 10 -6.51 -7.93 6.93
C THR A 10 -6.84 -8.17 5.46
N ALA A 11 -6.12 -9.09 4.82
CA ALA A 11 -6.40 -9.47 3.45
C ALA A 11 -6.33 -10.99 3.27
N ASP A 12 -7.23 -11.52 2.44
CA ASP A 12 -7.23 -12.90 1.99
C ASP A 12 -7.01 -12.92 0.48
N LEU A 13 -5.75 -13.13 0.08
CA LEU A 13 -5.31 -13.19 -1.31
C LEU A 13 -5.10 -14.63 -1.78
N GLN A 14 -5.58 -15.63 -1.05
CA GLN A 14 -5.36 -17.05 -1.38
C GLN A 14 -5.95 -17.44 -2.73
N SER A 15 -7.01 -16.76 -3.16
CA SER A 15 -7.65 -16.96 -4.47
C SER A 15 -6.76 -16.56 -5.66
N LEU A 16 -5.76 -15.70 -5.45
CA LEU A 16 -4.81 -15.27 -6.49
C LEU A 16 -3.73 -16.32 -6.80
N PHE A 17 -3.60 -17.34 -5.94
CA PHE A 17 -2.68 -18.45 -6.16
C PHE A 17 -3.34 -19.53 -7.02
N THR A 18 -2.88 -19.62 -8.27
CA THR A 18 -3.18 -20.70 -9.21
C THR A 18 -1.95 -21.58 -9.42
N TRP A 19 -2.06 -22.63 -10.23
CA TRP A 19 -0.92 -23.48 -10.60
C TRP A 19 0.23 -22.69 -11.27
N ASN A 20 -0.09 -21.58 -11.94
CA ASN A 20 0.86 -20.72 -12.64
C ASN A 20 1.38 -19.56 -11.78
N THR A 21 0.86 -19.33 -10.57
CA THR A 21 1.35 -18.24 -9.71
C THR A 21 2.70 -18.63 -9.11
N LYS A 22 3.73 -17.79 -9.31
CA LYS A 22 5.06 -17.98 -8.69
C LYS A 22 5.11 -17.32 -7.31
N GLN A 23 4.68 -16.07 -7.23
CA GLN A 23 4.65 -15.27 -5.99
C GLN A 23 3.73 -14.07 -6.19
N LEU A 24 3.30 -13.45 -5.10
CA LEU A 24 2.70 -12.11 -5.12
C LEU A 24 3.70 -11.08 -4.61
N PHE A 25 3.74 -9.91 -5.25
CA PHE A 25 4.33 -8.72 -4.65
C PHE A 25 3.20 -7.80 -4.21
N ILE A 26 3.18 -7.45 -2.93
CA ILE A 26 2.14 -6.60 -2.36
C ILE A 26 2.78 -5.38 -1.72
N PHE A 27 2.09 -4.25 -1.83
CA PHE A 27 2.51 -3.03 -1.15
C PHE A 27 1.33 -2.15 -0.82
N VAL A 28 1.45 -1.41 0.29
CA VAL A 28 0.49 -0.39 0.71
C VAL A 28 1.09 0.95 0.34
N ALA A 29 0.33 1.78 -0.34
CA ALA A 29 0.73 3.13 -0.67
C ALA A 29 -0.30 4.13 -0.13
N ALA A 30 0.17 5.30 0.29
CA ALA A 30 -0.68 6.47 0.44
C ALA A 30 -0.70 7.21 -0.90
N GLU A 31 -1.90 7.40 -1.43
CA GLU A 31 -2.18 8.04 -2.70
C GLU A 31 -2.93 9.36 -2.47
N TYR A 32 -2.43 10.46 -3.03
CA TYR A 32 -3.03 11.79 -2.86
C TYR A 32 -2.77 12.67 -4.07
N GLU A 33 -3.60 13.70 -4.23
CA GLU A 33 -3.54 14.63 -5.35
C GLU A 33 -2.92 15.97 -4.94
N THR A 34 -2.20 16.60 -5.87
CA THR A 34 -1.68 17.96 -5.75
C THR A 34 -2.04 18.75 -7.01
N PRO A 35 -2.13 20.10 -6.94
CA PRO A 35 -2.36 20.91 -8.13
C PRO A 35 -1.34 20.65 -9.26
N GLN A 36 -0.13 20.22 -8.91
CA GLN A 36 0.95 19.93 -9.85
C GLN A 36 0.94 18.48 -10.36
N ASN A 37 0.34 17.54 -9.63
CA ASN A 37 0.36 16.12 -9.98
C ASN A 37 -0.96 15.44 -9.58
N SER A 38 -1.62 14.86 -10.58
CA SER A 38 -2.90 14.16 -10.42
C SER A 38 -2.78 12.84 -9.67
N LEU A 39 -1.58 12.29 -9.48
CA LEU A 39 -1.36 11.12 -8.64
C LEU A 39 0.02 11.15 -8.00
N ASN A 40 0.06 11.39 -6.69
CA ASN A 40 1.25 11.17 -5.88
C ASN A 40 1.06 9.87 -5.10
N GLN A 41 2.04 8.98 -5.18
CA GLN A 41 2.00 7.66 -4.54
C GLN A 41 3.26 7.49 -3.69
N VAL A 42 3.08 7.21 -2.40
CA VAL A 42 4.19 6.93 -1.47
C VAL A 42 3.98 5.55 -0.89
N SER A 43 4.92 4.63 -1.17
CA SER A 43 4.90 3.29 -0.59
C SER A 43 5.19 3.35 0.92
N LEU A 44 4.31 2.74 1.71
CA LEU A 44 4.37 2.73 3.17
C LEU A 44 4.83 1.38 3.72
N TRP A 45 4.54 0.31 2.99
CA TRP A 45 4.90 -1.05 3.36
C TRP A 45 4.86 -1.94 2.13
N ASP A 46 5.72 -2.95 2.09
CA ASP A 46 5.83 -3.90 1.00
C ASP A 46 6.20 -5.29 1.53
N ALA A 47 5.74 -6.32 0.83
CA ALA A 47 6.14 -7.70 1.08
C ALA A 47 6.03 -8.57 -0.18
N ILE A 48 6.77 -9.67 -0.18
CA ILE A 48 6.63 -10.75 -1.14
C ILE A 48 5.94 -11.92 -0.45
N ILE A 49 4.86 -12.43 -1.04
CA ILE A 49 4.16 -13.62 -0.58
C ILE A 49 4.55 -14.76 -1.52
N PRO A 50 5.39 -15.72 -1.07
CA PRO A 50 5.93 -16.75 -1.93
C PRO A 50 4.94 -17.89 -2.19
N ALA A 51 3.97 -18.11 -1.30
CA ALA A 51 3.07 -19.27 -1.36
C ALA A 51 1.67 -18.97 -0.80
N LYS A 52 0.70 -19.81 -1.18
CA LYS A 52 -0.72 -19.67 -0.83
C LYS A 52 -0.98 -19.73 0.67
N GLU A 53 -0.22 -20.55 1.43
CA GLU A 53 -0.35 -20.62 2.89
C GLU A 53 -0.07 -19.28 3.59
N HIS A 54 0.69 -18.39 2.96
CA HIS A 54 1.03 -17.06 3.50
C HIS A 54 0.14 -15.94 2.94
N ALA A 55 -0.79 -16.26 2.04
CA ALA A 55 -1.59 -15.27 1.33
C ALA A 55 -2.83 -14.79 2.10
N LYS A 56 -3.10 -15.39 3.25
CA LYS A 56 -4.02 -14.85 4.25
C LYS A 56 -3.20 -14.24 5.37
N PHE A 57 -3.23 -12.93 5.49
CA PHE A 57 -2.38 -12.22 6.45
C PHE A 57 -3.14 -11.11 7.14
N TRP A 58 -2.67 -10.84 8.36
CA TRP A 58 -2.98 -9.65 9.11
C TRP A 58 -1.65 -9.03 9.51
N PHE A 59 -1.48 -7.73 9.27
CA PHE A 59 -0.38 -6.99 9.85
C PHE A 59 -0.88 -5.68 10.43
N GLN A 60 -0.33 -5.39 11.60
CA GLN A 60 -0.41 -4.10 12.27
C GLN A 60 1.00 -3.54 12.28
N THR A 61 1.29 -2.63 11.34
CA THR A 61 2.62 -2.01 11.25
C THR A 61 2.50 -0.50 11.36
N ALA A 62 3.45 0.08 12.09
CA ALA A 62 3.80 1.47 11.85
C ALA A 62 4.40 1.56 10.44
N ASN A 63 4.08 2.63 9.71
CA ASN A 63 4.61 2.90 8.37
C ASN A 63 6.14 2.65 8.29
N LYS A 64 6.58 1.78 7.38
CA LYS A 64 8.00 1.39 7.21
C LYS A 64 8.82 2.52 6.59
N TYR A 65 8.17 3.38 5.79
CA TYR A 65 8.81 4.53 5.15
C TYR A 65 8.26 5.85 5.71
N ARG A 66 9.13 6.85 5.81
CA ARG A 66 8.72 8.17 6.30
C ARG A 66 7.78 8.78 5.26
N PHE A 67 6.58 9.18 5.69
CA PHE A 67 5.69 9.98 4.87
C PHE A 67 6.18 11.44 4.88
N VAL A 68 7.27 11.69 4.13
CA VAL A 68 7.96 12.99 4.03
C VAL A 68 7.92 13.42 2.58
N ASP A 69 7.24 14.52 2.30
CA ASP A 69 7.28 15.21 1.02
C ASP A 69 8.21 16.43 1.09
N GLN A 70 8.66 16.91 -0.06
CA GLN A 70 9.44 18.14 -0.18
C GLN A 70 8.54 19.37 0.07
N GLY A 71 8.20 19.64 1.34
CA GLY A 71 7.53 20.89 1.76
C GLY A 71 6.32 20.71 2.69
N SER A 72 5.51 21.77 2.81
CA SER A 72 4.31 21.85 3.66
C SER A 72 3.06 21.18 3.07
N ASN A 73 3.18 20.55 1.90
CA ASN A 73 2.07 20.22 1.01
C ASN A 73 1.20 19.03 1.45
N LEU A 74 1.52 18.39 2.57
CA LEU A 74 0.83 17.20 3.07
C LEU A 74 -0.09 17.47 4.27
N ARG A 75 -0.04 18.66 4.87
CA ARG A 75 -0.84 18.97 6.08
C ARG A 75 -2.32 19.05 5.75
N GLY A 76 -3.16 18.40 6.54
CA GLY A 76 -4.61 18.44 6.40
C GLY A 76 -5.15 17.85 5.09
N LYS A 77 -4.28 17.21 4.28
CA LYS A 77 -4.70 16.60 3.02
C LYS A 77 -5.38 15.27 3.25
N GLU A 78 -6.41 15.04 2.44
CA GLU A 78 -7.00 13.73 2.29
C GLU A 78 -6.09 12.87 1.43
N PHE A 79 -5.96 11.61 1.83
CA PHE A 79 -5.23 10.60 1.09
C PHE A 79 -5.99 9.29 1.17
N ASN A 80 -5.77 8.44 0.16
CA ASN A 80 -6.25 7.09 0.14
C ASN A 80 -5.12 6.15 0.54
N LEU A 81 -5.41 5.18 1.40
CA LEU A 81 -4.55 4.03 1.58
C LEU A 81 -4.92 2.99 0.56
N THR A 82 -4.00 2.64 -0.32
CA THR A 82 -4.24 1.68 -1.40
C THR A 82 -3.34 0.48 -1.22
N LEU A 83 -3.94 -0.70 -1.06
CA LEU A 83 -3.22 -1.98 -1.11
C LEU A 83 -3.15 -2.43 -2.58
N HIS A 84 -1.95 -2.52 -3.11
CA HIS A 84 -1.68 -3.04 -4.45
C HIS A 84 -1.14 -4.46 -4.34
N TRP A 85 -1.51 -5.32 -5.29
CA TRP A 85 -0.89 -6.63 -5.44
C TRP A 85 -0.61 -6.96 -6.92
N HIS A 86 0.58 -7.49 -7.16
CA HIS A 86 1.01 -7.99 -8.45
C HIS A 86 1.12 -9.52 -8.38
N VAL A 87 0.36 -10.20 -9.22
CA VAL A 87 0.46 -11.64 -9.44
C VAL A 87 1.57 -11.90 -10.44
N MET A 88 2.69 -12.46 -9.96
CA MET A 88 3.81 -12.83 -10.81
C MET A 88 3.66 -14.29 -11.24
N PRO A 89 3.39 -14.56 -12.53
CA PRO A 89 3.28 -15.93 -12.98
C PRO A 89 4.66 -16.58 -13.16
N LYS A 90 4.69 -17.91 -13.24
CA LYS A 90 5.87 -18.65 -13.70
C LYS A 90 6.13 -18.40 -15.19
N THR A 91 5.06 -18.23 -15.97
CA THR A 91 5.14 -17.89 -17.40
C THR A 91 3.95 -17.02 -17.81
N GLY A 92 4.21 -16.02 -18.66
CA GLY A 92 3.18 -15.11 -19.17
C GLY A 92 3.24 -13.72 -18.55
N LYS A 93 2.13 -12.97 -18.65
CA LYS A 93 2.06 -11.57 -18.23
C LYS A 93 1.74 -11.45 -16.73
N MET A 94 2.36 -10.48 -16.09
CA MET A 94 2.02 -10.07 -14.72
C MET A 94 0.60 -9.46 -14.71
N LEU A 95 -0.18 -9.79 -13.68
CA LEU A 95 -1.47 -9.16 -13.41
C LEU A 95 -1.31 -8.25 -12.20
N ALA A 96 -1.94 -7.07 -12.23
CA ALA A 96 -1.91 -6.10 -11.15
C ALA A 96 -3.34 -5.66 -10.84
N ASP A 97 -3.66 -5.58 -9.56
CA ASP A 97 -4.94 -5.06 -9.08
C ASP A 97 -4.74 -4.41 -7.69
N LYS A 98 -5.76 -3.70 -7.20
CA LYS A 98 -5.66 -2.89 -6.01
C LYS A 98 -6.97 -2.76 -5.24
N LEU A 99 -6.85 -2.54 -3.94
CA LEU A 99 -7.94 -2.18 -3.04
C LEU A 99 -7.70 -0.78 -2.48
N VAL A 100 -8.63 0.14 -2.74
CA VAL A 100 -8.56 1.53 -2.27
C VAL A 100 -9.36 1.67 -0.98
N MET A 101 -8.73 2.21 0.06
CA MET A 101 -9.33 2.58 1.32
C MET A 101 -9.27 4.11 1.44
N SER A 102 -10.40 4.78 1.24
CA SER A 102 -10.50 6.24 1.27
C SER A 102 -10.87 6.78 2.65
N GLY A 103 -10.72 8.10 2.84
CA GLY A 103 -11.20 8.80 4.04
C GLY A 103 -10.14 8.99 5.13
N PHE A 104 -8.86 8.82 4.79
CA PHE A 104 -7.77 9.17 5.71
C PHE A 104 -7.37 10.63 5.50
N ARG A 105 -7.12 11.33 6.61
CA ARG A 105 -6.67 12.72 6.61
C ARG A 105 -5.40 12.84 7.44
N LEU A 106 -4.41 13.53 6.89
CA LEU A 106 -3.17 13.79 7.61
C LEU A 106 -3.39 14.83 8.70
N PRO A 107 -2.76 14.67 9.88
CA PRO A 107 -2.86 15.66 10.93
C PRO A 107 -2.35 17.03 10.46
N GLU A 108 -3.05 18.10 10.85
CA GLU A 108 -2.69 19.48 10.50
C GLU A 108 -1.41 19.95 11.20
N GLU A 109 -1.13 19.39 12.39
CA GLU A 109 0.08 19.64 13.15
C GLU A 109 0.91 18.36 13.30
N TYR A 110 2.18 18.47 12.92
CA TYR A 110 3.19 17.49 13.26
C TYR A 110 3.72 17.84 14.66
N ARG A 111 3.50 16.98 15.66
CA ARG A 111 4.20 17.12 16.96
C ARG A 111 5.65 16.66 16.87
#